data_AF-A0A848UYM0-F1
#
_entry.id   AF-A0A848UYM0-F1
#
_cell.length_a   1.000
_cell.length_b   1.000
_cell.length_c   1.000
_cell.angle_alpha   90.00
_cell.angle_beta   90.00
_cell.angle_gamma   90.00
#
_symmetry.space_group_name_H-M   'P 1'
#
loop_
_entity.id
_entity.type
_entity.pdbx_description
1 polymer ?
#
loop_
_entity_poly.entity_id
_entity_poly.type
_entity_poly.pdbx_seq_one_letter_code
_entity_poly.pdbx_strand_id
1 'polypeptide(L)' 'YGPYEASGDVWMGMDRYIQCNGIEMNGAPFEMYVTDPMQEPDTAKWLTEIVYPVEM' A
#
# COMPACT_ATOMS: atom_id res chain seq x y z
N TYR A 1 -0.68 -6.59 -7.01
CA TYR A 1 -1.85 -7.25 -7.61
C TYR A 1 -2.27 -8.41 -6.74
N GLY A 2 -3.56 -8.68 -6.66
CA GLY A 2 -4.12 -9.74 -5.84
C GLY A 2 -5.08 -9.20 -4.77
N PRO A 3 -5.59 -10.11 -3.93
CA PRO A 3 -6.66 -9.78 -2.99
C PRO A 3 -6.11 -8.98 -1.79
N TYR A 4 -6.97 -8.23 -1.12
CA TYR A 4 -6.60 -7.19 -0.16
C TYR A 4 -5.97 -7.73 1.14
N GLU A 5 -6.12 -9.01 1.43
CA GLU A 5 -5.56 -9.64 2.63
C GLU A 5 -4.03 -9.54 2.68
N ALA A 6 -3.38 -9.42 1.52
CA ALA A 6 -1.94 -9.24 1.43
C ALA A 6 -1.46 -7.82 1.80
N SER A 7 -2.35 -6.82 1.84
CA SER A 7 -1.98 -5.42 2.14
C SER A 7 -1.37 -5.26 3.53
N GLY A 8 -1.80 -6.06 4.52
CA GLY A 8 -1.29 -5.98 5.89
C GLY A 8 0.21 -6.22 6.02
N ASP A 9 0.75 -7.19 5.25
CA ASP A 9 2.18 -7.49 5.24
C ASP A 9 2.99 -6.35 4.59
N VAL A 10 2.41 -5.68 3.59
CA VAL A 10 3.03 -4.51 2.94
C VAL A 10 3.10 -3.33 3.90
N TRP A 11 2.01 -3.02 4.60
CA TRP A 11 1.95 -1.99 5.64
C TRP A 11 3.04 -2.19 6.70
N MET A 12 3.13 -3.39 7.28
CA MET A 12 4.14 -3.71 8.29
C MET A 12 5.58 -3.65 7.73
N GLY A 13 5.78 -4.13 6.51
CA GLY A 13 7.08 -4.11 5.84
C GLY A 13 7.58 -2.68 5.57
N MET A 14 6.69 -1.82 5.06
CA MET A 14 7.00 -0.42 4.78
C MET A 14 7.22 0.39 6.06
N ASP A 15 6.39 0.20 7.10
CA ASP A 15 6.59 0.84 8.40
C ASP A 15 7.97 0.53 8.98
N ARG A 16 8.39 -0.74 8.91
CA ARG A 16 9.72 -1.16 9.33
C ARG A 16 10.81 -0.51 8.46
N TYR A 17 10.61 -0.44 7.15
CA TYR A 17 11.58 0.17 6.23
C TYR A 17 11.79 1.65 6.54
N ILE A 18 10.71 2.41 6.71
CA ILE A 18 10.75 3.84 7.07
C ILE A 18 11.53 4.04 8.38
N GLN A 19 11.19 3.28 9.41
CA GLN A 19 11.84 3.37 10.73
C GLN A 19 13.33 3.00 10.67
N CYS A 20 13.68 1.88 10.02
CA CYS A 20 15.07 1.41 9.96
C CYS A 20 15.98 2.33 9.14
N ASN A 21 15.42 3.05 8.16
CA ASN A 21 16.18 3.95 7.30
C ASN A 21 16.10 5.42 7.73
N GLY A 22 15.39 5.74 8.82
CA GLY A 22 15.25 7.11 9.31
C GLY A 22 14.59 8.06 8.30
N ILE A 23 13.65 7.55 7.52
CA ILE A 23 12.96 8.33 6.48
C ILE A 23 11.92 9.23 7.16
N GLU A 24 11.93 10.51 6.82
CA GLU A 24 10.96 11.48 7.33
C GLU A 24 9.68 11.44 6.49
N MET A 25 8.54 11.27 7.16
CA MET A 25 7.23 11.14 6.55
C MET A 25 6.59 12.51 6.30
N ASN A 26 6.13 12.76 5.08
CA ASN A 26 5.39 13.97 4.70
C ASN A 26 3.86 13.75 4.87
N GLY A 27 3.45 13.50 6.10
CA GLY A 27 2.05 13.20 6.43
C GLY A 27 1.73 11.71 6.53
N ALA A 28 0.44 11.39 6.54
CA ALA A 28 -0.04 10.02 6.75
C ALA A 28 0.03 9.20 5.46
N PRO A 29 0.44 7.92 5.54
CA PRO A 29 0.35 7.02 4.40
C PRO A 29 -1.12 6.68 4.09
N PHE A 30 -1.39 6.26 2.87
CA PHE A 30 -2.74 5.94 2.41
C PHE A 30 -2.74 4.80 1.38
N GLU A 31 -3.91 4.19 1.20
CA GLU A 31 -4.12 3.08 0.26
C GLU A 31 -5.20 3.44 -0.75
N MET A 32 -4.94 3.14 -2.03
CA MET A 32 -5.85 3.38 -3.14
C MET A 32 -6.18 2.06 -3.84
N TYR A 33 -7.48 1.78 -3.94
CA TYR A 33 -8.01 0.66 -4.72
C TYR A 33 -8.16 1.10 -6.18
N VAL A 34 -7.19 0.77 -7.03
CA VAL A 34 -7.18 1.18 -8.44
C VAL A 34 -8.18 0.37 -9.26
N THR A 35 -8.32 -0.92 -8.95
CA THR A 35 -9.39 -1.78 -9.46
C THR A 35 -10.04 -2.52 -8.31
N ASP A 36 -11.34 -2.76 -8.39
CA ASP A 36 -12.13 -3.27 -7.29
C ASP A 36 -13.15 -4.33 -7.78
N PRO A 37 -13.88 -5.02 -6.88
CA PRO A 37 -14.83 -6.07 -7.27
C PRO A 37 -15.96 -5.62 -8.21
N MET A 38 -16.30 -4.33 -8.24
CA MET A 38 -17.31 -3.78 -9.14
C MET A 38 -16.77 -3.61 -10.57
N GLN A 39 -15.46 -3.42 -10.72
CA GLN A 39 -14.81 -3.17 -12.01
C GLN A 39 -14.11 -4.40 -12.58
N GLU A 40 -13.53 -5.25 -11.73
CA GLU A 40 -12.80 -6.46 -12.11
C GLU A 40 -13.22 -7.63 -11.21
N PRO A 41 -13.93 -8.65 -11.74
CA PRO A 41 -14.37 -9.78 -10.95
C PRO A 41 -13.23 -10.76 -10.59
N ASP A 42 -12.12 -10.76 -11.34
CA ASP A 42 -10.95 -11.62 -11.06
C ASP A 42 -10.05 -10.96 -10.00
N THR A 43 -10.09 -11.50 -8.78
CA THR A 43 -9.33 -10.96 -7.64
C THR A 43 -7.82 -10.98 -7.83
N ALA A 44 -7.29 -11.86 -8.69
CA ALA A 44 -5.86 -11.90 -8.99
C ALA A 44 -5.39 -10.65 -9.75
N LYS A 45 -6.31 -9.93 -10.39
CA LYS A 45 -6.05 -8.70 -11.15
C LYS A 45 -6.30 -7.44 -10.36
N TRP A 46 -6.75 -7.54 -9.11
CA TRP A 46 -6.96 -6.35 -8.29
C TRP A 46 -5.65 -5.63 -8.04
N LEU A 47 -5.61 -4.34 -8.35
CA LEU A 47 -4.51 -3.45 -8.08
C LEU A 47 -4.85 -2.52 -6.93
N THR A 48 -4.00 -2.58 -5.91
CA THR A 48 -4.02 -1.69 -4.77
C THR A 48 -2.65 -1.04 -4.64
N GLU A 49 -2.62 0.27 -4.44
CA GLU A 49 -1.41 1.05 -4.22
C GLU A 49 -1.37 1.53 -2.78
N ILE A 50 -0.29 1.23 -2.07
CA ILE A 50 -0.01 1.74 -0.73
C ILE A 50 1.09 2.79 -0.87
N VAL A 51 0.80 4.01 -0.44
CA VAL A 51 1.64 5.19 -0.67
C VAL A 51 2.10 5.76 0.66
N TYR A 52 3.40 5.98 0.78
CA TYR A 52 4.05 6.65 1.90
C TYR A 52 4.64 7.97 1.41
N PRO A 53 4.01 9.12 1.71
CA PRO A 53 4.58 10.43 1.44
C PRO A 53 5.85 10.63 2.28
N VAL A 54 6.93 11.10 1.65
CA VAL A 54 8.21 11.35 2.33
C VAL A 54 8.70 12.77 2.02
N GLU A 55 9.48 13.34 2.93
CA GLU A 55 10.18 14.60 2.69
C GLU A 55 11.31 14.41 1.67
N MET A 56 11.66 15.48 0.96
CA MET A 56 12.71 15.50 -0.08
C MET A 56 14.09 15.89 0.47
#